data_AF-A0A1G1E1E4-F1
#
_entry.id   AF-A0A1G1E1E4-F1
#
_cell.length_a   1.000
_cell.length_b   1.000
_cell.length_c   1.000
_cell.angle_alpha   90.00
_cell.angle_beta   90.00
_cell.angle_gamma   90.00
#
_symmetry.space_group_name_H-M   'P 1'
#
loop_
_entity.id
_entity.type
_entity.pdbx_description
1 polymer ?
#
loop_
_entity_poly.entity_id
_entity_poly.type
_entity_poly.pdbx_seq_one_letter_code
_entity_poly.pdbx_strand_id
1 'polypeptide(L)'
;MHMSSINFVYLNSISRDIKTIEDVLNNERLKKYLWMEFILNPALVKVAESYTTLKDCLADALSWYLAFRWLFPKNEILEDLFKRKAIMPYRIKDDIYKRWSRVFLKGILHAGLC
;
A
#
# COMPACT_ATOMS: atom_id res chain seq x y z
N MET A 1 11.26 17.92 14.54
CA MET A 1 10.37 17.69 13.38
C MET A 1 9.07 17.12 13.90
N HIS A 2 7.96 17.87 13.81
CA HIS A 2 6.63 17.31 14.10
C HIS A 2 6.29 16.33 12.99
N MET A 3 6.43 15.02 13.23
CA MET A 3 5.89 14.02 12.32
C MET A 3 4.37 14.13 12.41
N SER A 4 3.76 14.67 11.35
CA SER A 4 2.32 14.62 11.15
C SER A 4 1.86 13.17 11.27
N SER A 5 0.88 12.90 12.13
CA SER A 5 0.32 11.55 12.27
C SER A 5 -0.11 11.05 10.90
N ILE A 6 0.42 9.91 10.48
CA ILE A 6 0.04 9.30 9.20
C ILE A 6 -1.33 8.65 9.40
N ASN A 7 -2.31 9.03 8.58
CA ASN A 7 -3.59 8.35 8.57
C ASN A 7 -3.50 7.08 7.72
N PHE A 8 -3.50 5.92 8.37
CA PHE A 8 -3.57 4.62 7.72
C PHE A 8 -5.03 4.20 7.54
N VAL A 9 -5.48 4.02 6.30
CA VAL A 9 -6.89 3.79 5.98
C VAL A 9 -7.35 2.38 6.37
N TYR A 10 -6.52 1.39 6.06
CA TYR A 10 -6.80 -0.02 6.26
C TYR A 10 -6.16 -0.60 7.52
N LEU A 11 -4.90 -0.28 7.83
CA LEU A 11 -4.17 -0.82 8.98
C LEU A 11 -4.84 -0.43 10.30
N ASN A 12 -5.45 0.75 10.38
CA ASN A 12 -6.23 1.19 11.54
C ASN A 12 -7.44 0.28 11.83
N SER A 13 -7.95 -0.46 10.84
CA SER A 13 -9.01 -1.45 11.05
C SER A 13 -8.50 -2.78 11.62
N ILE A 14 -7.18 -3.01 11.56
CA ILE A 14 -6.52 -4.25 12.04
C ILE A 14 -5.76 -4.01 13.35
N SER A 15 -5.26 -2.80 13.59
CA SER A 15 -4.53 -2.41 14.78
C SER A 15 -4.73 -0.92 15.07
N ARG A 16 -5.09 -0.57 16.30
CA ARG A 16 -5.48 0.81 16.68
C ARG A 16 -4.31 1.71 17.09
N ASP A 17 -3.12 1.14 17.31
CA ASP A 17 -1.99 1.84 17.91
C ASP A 17 -0.89 2.25 16.91
N ILE A 18 -1.21 2.33 15.62
CA ILE A 18 -0.24 2.68 14.57
C ILE A 18 -0.27 4.19 14.33
N LYS A 19 0.84 4.88 14.58
CA LYS A 19 0.92 6.34 14.39
C LYS A 19 1.94 6.74 13.33
N THR A 20 2.95 5.90 13.12
CA THR A 20 4.10 6.14 12.25
C THR A 20 4.36 4.96 11.33
N ILE A 21 5.19 5.16 10.30
CA ILE A 21 5.62 4.06 9.44
C ILE A 21 6.58 3.13 10.19
N GLU A 22 7.36 3.66 11.13
CA GLU A 22 8.27 2.91 12.00
C GLU A 22 7.50 1.88 12.87
N ASP A 23 6.33 2.25 13.39
CA ASP A 23 5.47 1.33 14.15
C ASP A 23 5.08 0.10 13.30
N VAL A 24 4.82 0.34 12.00
CA VAL A 24 4.52 -0.74 11.05
C VAL A 24 5.79 -1.53 10.71
N LEU A 25 6.92 -0.86 10.54
CA LEU A 25 8.21 -1.49 10.22
C LEU A 25 8.76 -2.36 11.36
N ASN A 26 8.34 -2.13 12.59
CA ASN A 26 8.68 -2.99 13.73
C ASN A 26 7.70 -4.16 13.89
N ASN A 27 6.66 -4.25 13.05
CA ASN A 27 5.63 -5.27 13.13
C ASN A 27 5.50 -6.05 11.81
N GLU A 28 6.16 -7.21 11.73
CA GLU A 28 6.14 -8.10 10.55
C GLU A 28 4.72 -8.48 10.10
N ARG A 29 3.78 -8.63 11.04
CA ARG A 29 2.40 -8.96 10.71
C ARG A 29 1.72 -7.82 9.95
N LEU A 30 2.07 -6.56 10.21
CA LEU A 30 1.45 -5.40 9.57
C LEU A 30 2.11 -5.03 8.25
N LYS A 31 3.43 -5.24 8.12
CA LYS A 31 4.18 -4.97 6.88
C LYS A 31 3.53 -5.56 5.63
N LYS A 32 3.09 -6.81 5.71
CA LYS A 32 2.47 -7.52 4.58
C LYS A 32 1.13 -6.92 4.10
N TYR A 33 0.56 -5.95 4.81
CA TYR A 33 -0.65 -5.23 4.43
C TYR A 33 -0.37 -3.79 3.96
N LEU A 34 0.87 -3.31 4.03
CA LEU A 34 1.27 -1.95 3.63
C LEU A 34 0.97 -1.66 2.15
N TRP A 35 1.02 -2.67 1.30
CA TRP A 35 0.72 -2.48 -0.12
C TRP A 35 -0.66 -1.87 -0.35
N MET A 36 -1.66 -2.19 0.49
CA MET A 36 -3.00 -1.61 0.40
C MET A 36 -2.97 -0.12 0.80
N GLU A 37 -2.21 0.23 1.83
CA GLU A 37 -2.04 1.63 2.25
C GLU A 37 -1.37 2.48 1.18
N PHE A 38 -0.37 1.94 0.50
CA PHE A 38 0.32 2.67 -0.57
C PHE A 38 -0.59 2.98 -1.75
N ILE A 39 -1.58 2.11 -2.04
CA ILE A 39 -2.60 2.39 -3.05
C ILE A 39 -3.51 3.53 -2.59
N LEU A 40 -3.99 3.47 -1.35
CA LEU A 40 -4.99 4.37 -0.79
C LEU A 40 -4.44 5.72 -0.32
N ASN A 41 -3.16 5.79 0.00
CA ASN A 41 -2.50 6.98 0.55
C ASN A 41 -1.21 7.30 -0.23
N PRO A 42 -1.30 8.09 -1.32
CA PRO A 42 -0.14 8.46 -2.13
C PRO A 42 0.96 9.19 -1.33
N ALA A 43 0.62 9.93 -0.27
CA ALA A 43 1.61 10.62 0.55
C ALA A 43 2.52 9.63 1.30
N LEU A 44 1.97 8.48 1.70
CA LEU A 44 2.75 7.41 2.34
C LEU A 44 3.77 6.78 1.39
N VAL A 45 3.50 6.75 0.10
CA VAL A 45 4.41 6.22 -0.93
C VAL A 45 5.72 7.01 -0.97
N LYS A 46 5.65 8.35 -0.84
CA LYS A 46 6.85 9.21 -0.77
C LYS A 46 7.71 8.91 0.45
N VAL A 47 7.07 8.66 1.60
CA VAL A 47 7.77 8.28 2.82
C VAL A 47 8.41 6.91 2.63
N ALA A 48 7.68 5.95 2.04
CA ALA A 48 8.16 4.59 1.82
C ALA A 48 9.32 4.50 0.82
N GLU A 49 9.45 5.44 -0.13
CA GLU A 49 10.52 5.47 -1.15
C GLU A 49 11.92 5.46 -0.52
N SER A 50 12.12 6.07 0.65
CA SER A 50 13.41 6.08 1.35
C SER A 50 13.78 4.75 2.03
N TYR A 51 12.85 3.80 2.13
CA TYR A 51 13.07 2.53 2.83
C TYR A 51 13.25 1.38 1.82
N THR A 52 14.48 0.88 1.69
CA THR A 52 14.81 -0.22 0.78
C THR A 52 14.04 -1.50 1.09
N THR A 53 13.70 -1.74 2.36
CA THR A 53 12.91 -2.88 2.83
C THR A 53 11.45 -2.87 2.38
N LEU A 54 10.96 -1.73 1.87
CA LEU A 54 9.57 -1.58 1.41
C LEU A 54 9.41 -1.69 -0.11
N LYS A 55 10.50 -1.91 -0.86
CA LYS A 55 10.45 -2.01 -2.32
C LYS A 55 9.48 -3.09 -2.82
N ASP A 56 9.47 -4.26 -2.19
CA ASP A 56 8.57 -5.35 -2.58
C ASP A 56 7.10 -4.99 -2.29
N CYS A 57 6.83 -4.33 -1.15
CA CYS A 57 5.49 -3.85 -0.81
C CYS A 57 5.00 -2.76 -1.78
N LEU A 58 5.91 -1.89 -2.26
CA LEU A 58 5.60 -0.88 -3.29
C LEU A 58 5.35 -1.54 -4.66
N ALA A 59 6.10 -2.58 -5.01
CA ALA A 59 5.86 -3.37 -6.22
C ALA A 59 4.51 -4.10 -6.16
N ASP A 60 4.15 -4.67 -5.01
CA ASP A 60 2.82 -5.23 -4.76
C ASP A 60 1.74 -4.15 -4.96
N ALA A 61 1.89 -2.99 -4.31
CA ALA A 61 0.95 -1.88 -4.42
C ALA A 61 0.74 -1.45 -5.87
N LEU A 62 1.82 -1.26 -6.63
CA LEU A 62 1.75 -0.90 -8.05
C LEU A 62 1.05 -2.00 -8.88
N SER A 63 1.34 -3.27 -8.62
CA SER A 63 0.75 -4.40 -9.36
C SER A 63 -0.77 -4.45 -9.15
N TRP A 64 -1.22 -4.32 -7.91
CA TRP A 64 -2.64 -4.28 -7.55
C TRP A 64 -3.33 -3.00 -8.06
N TYR A 65 -2.68 -1.84 -7.92
CA TYR A 65 -3.19 -0.58 -8.47
C TYR A 65 -3.39 -0.64 -9.98
N LEU A 66 -2.43 -1.17 -10.74
CA LEU A 66 -2.54 -1.27 -12.19
C LEU A 66 -3.61 -2.28 -12.62
N ALA A 67 -3.69 -3.44 -11.95
CA ALA A 67 -4.68 -4.47 -12.27
C ALA A 67 -6.13 -3.98 -12.04
N PHE A 68 -6.33 -3.09 -11.07
CA PHE A 68 -7.64 -2.59 -10.66
C PHE A 68 -7.74 -1.07 -10.74
N ARG A 69 -7.03 -0.45 -11.70
CA ARG A 69 -6.87 1.01 -11.78
C ARG A 69 -8.18 1.78 -11.86
N TRP A 70 -9.22 1.16 -12.42
CA TRP A 70 -10.56 1.72 -12.55
C TRP A 70 -11.31 1.88 -11.21
N LEU A 71 -10.87 1.20 -10.14
CA LEU A 71 -11.45 1.31 -8.80
C LEU A 71 -10.81 2.41 -7.94
N PHE A 72 -9.55 2.76 -8.20
CA PHE A 72 -8.78 3.64 -7.34
C PHE A 72 -8.65 5.05 -7.92
N PRO A 73 -8.63 6.10 -7.07
CA PRO A 73 -8.16 7.40 -7.49
C PRO A 73 -6.75 7.31 -8.07
N LYS A 74 -6.42 8.23 -8.98
CA LYS A 74 -5.11 8.27 -9.63
C LYS A 74 -4.00 8.41 -8.58
N ASN A 75 -3.06 7.48 -8.56
CA ASN A 75 -1.89 7.50 -7.68
C ASN A 75 -0.64 7.82 -8.50
N GLU A 76 -0.41 9.12 -8.74
CA GLU A 76 0.69 9.59 -9.59
C GLU A 76 2.06 9.23 -9.04
N ILE A 77 2.19 9.06 -7.73
CA ILE A 77 3.47 8.78 -7.06
C ILE A 77 3.89 7.34 -7.35
N LEU A 78 2.98 6.36 -7.25
CA LEU A 78 3.26 4.97 -7.67
C LEU A 78 3.61 4.89 -9.16
N GLU A 79 2.87 5.60 -10.01
CA GLU A 79 3.15 5.66 -11.45
C GLU A 79 4.51 6.29 -11.76
N ASP A 80 4.91 7.29 -11.00
CA ASP A 80 6.20 7.95 -11.17
C ASP A 80 7.37 7.07 -10.72
N LEU A 81 7.22 6.34 -9.60
CA LEU A 81 8.20 5.31 -9.19
C LEU A 81 8.39 4.25 -10.28
N PHE A 82 7.31 3.85 -10.96
CA PHE A 82 7.38 2.94 -12.10
C PHE A 82 8.14 3.55 -13.28
N LYS A 83 7.79 4.78 -13.68
CA LYS A 83 8.44 5.50 -14.79
C LYS A 83 9.95 5.65 -14.57
N ARG A 84 10.37 5.95 -13.34
CA ARG A 84 11.77 6.05 -12.93
C ARG A 84 12.46 4.69 -12.73
N LYS A 85 11.75 3.59 -12.95
CA LYS A 85 12.20 2.21 -12.76
C LYS A 85 12.64 1.87 -11.33
N ALA A 86 12.13 2.59 -10.33
CA ALA A 86 12.44 2.35 -8.92
C ALA A 86 11.76 1.08 -8.39
N ILE A 87 10.59 0.76 -8.93
CA ILE A 87 9.79 -0.44 -8.62
C ILE A 87 9.24 -1.03 -9.92
N MET A 88 9.14 -2.35 -10.01
CA MET A 88 8.56 -3.04 -11.18
C MET A 88 7.31 -3.81 -10.78
N PRO A 89 6.19 -3.64 -11.50
CA PRO A 89 5.00 -4.43 -11.26
C PRO A 89 5.18 -5.84 -11.78
N TYR A 90 4.36 -6.74 -11.28
CA TYR A 90 4.19 -8.09 -11.80
C TYR A 90 2.72 -8.35 -12.12
N ARG A 91 2.48 -9.39 -12.91
CA ARG A 91 1.11 -9.85 -13.18
C ARG A 91 0.58 -10.62 -11.98
N ILE A 92 -0.52 -10.14 -11.39
CA ILE A 92 -1.22 -10.87 -10.33
C ILE A 92 -1.79 -12.16 -10.91
N LYS A 93 -1.29 -13.29 -10.41
CA LYS A 93 -1.79 -14.63 -10.75
C LYS A 93 -2.95 -15.01 -9.84
N ASP A 94 -3.74 -16.00 -10.26
CA ASP A 94 -4.94 -16.43 -9.54
C ASP A 94 -4.67 -16.88 -8.09
N ASP A 95 -3.54 -17.53 -7.84
CA ASP A 95 -3.13 -17.97 -6.50
C ASP A 95 -2.82 -16.78 -5.58
N ILE A 96 -2.13 -15.75 -6.11
CA ILE A 96 -1.87 -14.50 -5.40
C ILE A 96 -3.18 -13.76 -5.15
N TYR A 97 -4.04 -13.64 -6.16
CA TYR A 97 -5.34 -13.00 -6.02
C TYR A 97 -6.19 -13.70 -4.95
N LYS A 98 -6.35 -15.02 -5.02
CA LYS A 98 -7.13 -15.80 -4.03
C LYS A 98 -6.60 -15.63 -2.61
N ARG A 99 -5.28 -15.56 -2.43
CA ARG A 99 -4.64 -15.34 -1.12
C ARG A 99 -4.98 -13.98 -0.52
N TRP A 100 -5.05 -12.94 -1.35
CA TRP A 100 -5.15 -11.54 -0.91
C TRP A 100 -6.50 -10.89 -1.15
N SER A 101 -7.43 -11.55 -1.85
CA SER A 101 -8.75 -11.02 -2.22
C SER A 101 -9.52 -10.47 -1.02
N ARG A 102 -9.51 -11.15 0.12
CA ARG A 102 -10.20 -10.68 1.33
C ARG A 102 -9.61 -9.39 1.87
N VAL A 103 -8.30 -9.23 1.81
CA VAL A 103 -7.59 -8.02 2.24
C VAL A 103 -7.92 -6.88 1.29
N PHE A 104 -7.82 -7.14 0.00
CA PHE A 104 -8.14 -6.20 -1.06
C PHE A 104 -9.57 -5.65 -0.94
N LEU A 105 -10.56 -6.54 -0.85
CA LEU A 105 -11.97 -6.16 -0.72
C LEU A 105 -12.24 -5.37 0.56
N LYS A 106 -11.66 -5.79 1.70
CA LYS A 106 -11.78 -5.02 2.95
C LYS A 106 -11.13 -3.64 2.83
N GLY A 107 -9.97 -3.54 2.20
CA GLY A 107 -9.29 -2.27 1.97
C GLY A 107 -10.14 -1.28 1.18
N ILE A 108 -10.76 -1.75 0.10
CA ILE A 108 -11.69 -0.96 -0.73
C ILE A 108 -12.91 -0.50 0.08
N LEU A 109 -13.54 -1.41 0.84
CA LEU A 109 -14.69 -1.08 1.69
C LEU A 109 -14.34 -0.03 2.76
N HIS A 110 -13.20 -0.18 3.43
CA HIS A 110 -12.74 0.79 4.43
C HIS A 110 -12.38 2.14 3.82
N ALA A 111 -11.96 2.17 2.55
CA ALA A 111 -11.73 3.40 1.81
C ALA A 111 -13.01 4.04 1.24
N GLY A 112 -14.18 3.40 1.39
CA GLY A 112 -15.44 3.89 0.84
C GLY A 112 -15.52 3.86 -0.69
N LEU A 113 -14.77 2.95 -1.33
CA LEU A 113 -14.68 2.82 -2.79
C LEU A 113 -15.68 1.80 -3.38
N CYS A 114 -16.49 1.16 -2.53
CA CYS A 114 -17.52 0.18 -2.88
C CYS A 114 -18.61 0.18 -1.80
#